data_AF-A0AAE3G460-F1
#
_entry.id   AF-A0AAE3G460-F1
#
_cell.length_a   1.000
_cell.length_b   1.000
_cell.length_c   1.000
_cell.angle_alpha   90.00
_cell.angle_beta   90.00
_cell.angle_gamma   90.00
#
_symmetry.space_group_name_H-M   'P 1'
#
loop_
_entity.id
_entity.type
_entity.pdbx_description
1 polymer ?
#
loop_
_entity_poly.entity_id
_entity_poly.type
_entity_poly.pdbx_seq_one_letter_code
_entity_poly.pdbx_strand_id
1 'polypeptide(L)'
;MKIEFYPSFTWAVPVAYRRALACCSFEQGDVLYADANPYGLWPRAGYSPDRIEVYLPERKRGVIEGDTNKLFESGWEQQVQYRRWTNGKPVTDYPQWTRQGRLYRFLWLGDSNELQDEPPETLPPLTVGDLRLKRNHSRYSDVVISGSARSGTGCTFAAAIDLTSDRSLGKVRNIELAGKLDLEERAIMIEANTLWPEEPGKFLPTVQLAVFRFNVDRKAATAILKQALYKPSPGSQGEGFRVAAHGAFI
;
A
#
# COMPACT_ATOMS: atom_id res chain seq x y z
N MET A 1 0.31 -17.01 16.24
CA MET A 1 0.65 -16.24 15.03
C MET A 1 0.48 -14.76 15.37
N LYS A 2 1.48 -13.92 15.08
CA LYS A 2 1.36 -12.47 15.30
C LYS A 2 0.54 -11.88 14.15
N ILE A 3 -0.44 -11.03 14.45
CA ILE A 3 -1.20 -10.31 13.44
C ILE A 3 -0.41 -9.07 13.04
N GLU A 4 -0.26 -8.88 11.74
CA GLU A 4 0.41 -7.73 11.15
C GLU A 4 -0.64 -6.72 10.69
N PHE A 5 -0.29 -5.45 10.78
CA PHE A 5 -1.15 -4.31 10.46
C PHE A 5 -0.45 -3.39 9.49
N TYR A 6 -1.21 -2.62 8.71
CA TYR A 6 -0.65 -1.58 7.87
C TYR A 6 -0.28 -0.35 8.72
N PRO A 7 1.00 0.06 8.77
CA PRO A 7 1.46 1.08 9.72
C PRO A 7 0.95 2.48 9.39
N SER A 8 0.61 2.74 8.12
CA SER A 8 0.20 4.05 7.64
C SER A 8 -1.27 4.37 7.87
N PHE A 9 -2.05 3.44 8.44
CA PHE A 9 -3.44 3.67 8.83
C PHE A 9 -3.50 4.07 10.30
N THR A 10 -4.34 5.07 10.60
CA THR A 10 -4.66 5.46 11.98
C THR A 10 -5.42 4.34 12.70
N TRP A 11 -6.32 3.66 11.99
CA TRP A 11 -6.99 2.46 12.48
C TRP A 11 -6.09 1.23 12.33
N ALA A 12 -6.20 0.29 13.26
CA ALA A 12 -5.48 -0.97 13.22
C ALA A 12 -6.02 -1.91 12.13
N VAL A 13 -5.71 -1.65 10.86
CA VAL A 13 -6.16 -2.45 9.72
C VAL A 13 -5.24 -3.66 9.49
N PRO A 14 -5.70 -4.91 9.68
CA PRO A 14 -4.86 -6.10 9.50
C PRO A 14 -4.45 -6.33 8.05
N VAL A 15 -3.29 -6.96 7.85
CA VAL A 15 -2.82 -7.41 6.51
C VAL A 15 -3.80 -8.38 5.85
N ALA A 16 -4.66 -9.06 6.62
CA ALA A 16 -5.75 -9.89 6.07
C ALA A 16 -6.74 -9.10 5.19
N TYR A 17 -6.87 -7.78 5.40
CA TYR A 17 -7.69 -6.88 4.58
C TYR A 17 -6.99 -6.41 3.30
N ARG A 18 -5.82 -6.97 2.96
CA ARG A 18 -5.05 -6.67 1.75
C ARG A 18 -5.92 -6.51 0.50
N ARG A 19 -6.82 -7.45 0.24
CA ARG A 19 -7.68 -7.43 -0.96
C ARG A 19 -8.74 -6.32 -0.90
N ALA A 20 -9.36 -6.10 0.27
CA ALA A 20 -10.32 -5.03 0.46
C ALA A 20 -9.66 -3.67 0.24
N LEU A 21 -8.42 -3.48 0.73
CA LEU A 21 -7.64 -2.27 0.48
C LEU A 21 -7.22 -2.11 -0.97
N ALA A 22 -6.72 -3.17 -1.61
CA ALA A 22 -6.27 -3.15 -3.01
C ALA A 22 -7.38 -2.75 -3.99
N CYS A 23 -8.63 -3.11 -3.68
CA CYS A 23 -9.78 -2.86 -4.54
C CYS A 23 -10.72 -1.78 -3.99
N CYS A 24 -10.39 -1.13 -2.87
CA CYS A 24 -11.29 -0.23 -2.14
C CYS A 24 -12.71 -0.83 -1.97
N SER A 25 -12.80 -2.05 -1.45
CA SER A 25 -14.03 -2.83 -1.42
C SER A 25 -14.15 -3.59 -0.10
N PHE A 26 -14.67 -2.91 0.93
CA PHE A 26 -15.11 -3.53 2.16
C PHE A 26 -16.50 -4.14 1.96
N GLU A 27 -16.74 -5.32 2.51
CA GLU A 27 -17.94 -6.12 2.24
C GLU A 27 -18.69 -6.48 3.52
N GLN A 28 -19.92 -6.95 3.36
CA GLN A 28 -20.77 -7.42 4.45
C GLN A 28 -20.03 -8.41 5.37
N GLY A 29 -20.05 -8.11 6.66
CA GLY A 29 -19.43 -8.91 7.71
C GLY A 29 -18.00 -8.49 8.05
N ASP A 30 -17.42 -7.53 7.33
CA ASP A 30 -16.16 -6.93 7.73
C ASP A 30 -16.33 -6.15 9.04
N VAL A 31 -15.44 -6.40 10.00
CA VAL A 31 -15.37 -5.69 11.28
C VAL A 31 -13.97 -5.12 11.46
N LEU A 32 -13.90 -3.79 11.49
CA LEU A 32 -12.66 -3.03 11.63
C LEU A 32 -12.61 -2.41 13.02
N TYR A 33 -11.55 -2.65 13.79
CA TYR A 33 -11.37 -2.07 15.11
C TYR A 33 -10.36 -0.93 15.03
N ALA A 34 -10.56 0.10 15.87
CA ALA A 34 -9.59 1.19 15.97
C ALA A 34 -8.23 0.68 16.49
N ASP A 35 -8.27 -0.22 17.48
CA ASP A 35 -7.09 -0.80 18.12
C ASP A 35 -6.75 -2.22 17.62
N ALA A 36 -5.48 -2.61 17.75
CA ALA A 36 -4.99 -3.93 17.35
C ALA A 36 -5.43 -5.07 18.28
N ASN A 37 -5.72 -4.76 19.55
CA ASN A 37 -5.98 -5.75 20.61
C ASN A 37 -7.13 -6.75 20.34
N PRO A 38 -8.29 -6.34 19.77
CA PRO A 38 -9.42 -7.23 19.52
C PRO A 38 -9.19 -8.26 18.42
N TYR A 39 -8.19 -8.04 17.56
CA TYR A 39 -7.85 -9.00 16.53
C TYR A 39 -7.15 -10.24 17.09
N GLY A 40 -6.71 -10.23 18.35
CA GLY A 40 -5.99 -11.33 18.99
C GLY A 40 -6.74 -12.67 18.98
N LEU A 41 -6.01 -13.74 19.30
CA LEU A 41 -6.61 -15.07 19.45
C LEU A 41 -7.53 -15.11 20.67
N TRP A 42 -8.76 -15.58 20.50
CA TRP A 42 -9.65 -15.90 21.62
C TRP A 42 -9.01 -16.96 22.55
N PRO A 43 -9.15 -16.84 23.88
CA PRO A 43 -9.88 -15.81 24.63
C PRO A 43 -9.04 -14.58 25.01
N ARG A 44 -7.82 -14.43 24.47
CA ARG A 44 -6.91 -13.30 24.78
C ARG A 44 -7.23 -12.03 24.01
N ALA A 45 -8.18 -12.09 23.07
CA ALA A 45 -8.66 -10.92 22.35
C ALA A 45 -9.22 -9.91 23.36
N GLY A 46 -8.63 -8.72 23.41
CA GLY A 46 -9.18 -7.65 24.22
C GLY A 46 -10.50 -7.13 23.65
N TYR A 47 -11.23 -6.38 24.47
CA TYR A 47 -12.36 -5.60 24.00
C TYR A 47 -11.84 -4.31 23.36
N SER A 48 -12.33 -3.95 22.17
CA SER A 48 -12.25 -2.57 21.68
C SER A 48 -13.64 -1.97 21.69
N PRO A 49 -13.82 -0.83 22.37
CA PRO A 49 -15.08 -0.10 22.31
C PRO A 49 -15.38 0.45 20.92
N ASP A 50 -14.34 0.73 20.14
CA ASP A 50 -14.41 1.48 18.90
C ASP A 50 -14.20 0.56 17.70
N ARG A 51 -15.22 0.49 16.84
CA ARG A 51 -15.23 -0.37 15.65
C ARG A 51 -16.20 0.11 14.58
N ILE A 52 -15.99 -0.39 13.36
CA ILE A 52 -16.90 -0.29 12.23
C ILE A 52 -17.33 -1.70 11.84
N GLU A 53 -18.64 -1.87 11.63
CA GLU A 53 -19.24 -3.08 11.08
C GLU A 53 -19.84 -2.75 9.71
N VAL A 54 -19.43 -3.47 8.66
CA VAL A 54 -19.94 -3.28 7.30
C VAL A 54 -21.11 -4.23 7.03
N TYR A 55 -22.21 -3.68 6.53
CA TYR A 55 -23.45 -4.44 6.22
C TYR A 55 -23.67 -4.62 4.72
N LEU A 56 -23.27 -3.65 3.89
CA LEU A 56 -23.34 -3.70 2.43
C LEU A 56 -22.10 -3.04 1.82
N PRO A 57 -21.65 -3.45 0.61
CA PRO A 57 -22.25 -4.43 -0.30
C PRO A 57 -22.17 -5.87 0.21
N GLU A 58 -23.03 -6.75 -0.31
CA GLU A 58 -22.95 -8.19 -0.05
C GLU A 58 -21.58 -8.75 -0.46
N ARG A 59 -21.13 -9.75 0.29
CA ARG A 59 -19.86 -10.43 0.02
C ARG A 59 -19.89 -11.11 -1.34
N LYS A 60 -19.02 -10.68 -2.27
CA LYS A 60 -18.96 -11.28 -3.59
C LYS A 60 -18.31 -12.67 -3.50
N ARG A 61 -19.05 -13.71 -3.91
CA ARG A 61 -18.49 -15.07 -4.05
C ARG A 61 -17.78 -15.18 -5.38
N GLY A 62 -16.45 -15.04 -5.39
CA GLY A 62 -15.66 -15.25 -6.60
C GLY A 62 -14.26 -14.66 -6.57
N VAL A 63 -13.45 -15.05 -7.54
CA VAL A 63 -12.19 -14.38 -7.86
C VAL A 63 -12.55 -13.09 -8.59
N ILE A 64 -12.11 -11.95 -8.06
CA ILE A 64 -12.20 -10.69 -8.79
C ILE A 64 -11.08 -10.73 -9.83
N GLU A 65 -11.45 -10.85 -11.10
CA GLU A 65 -10.53 -10.73 -12.23
C GLU A 65 -10.57 -9.29 -12.76
N GLY A 66 -9.40 -8.70 -12.98
CA GLY A 66 -9.31 -7.35 -13.52
C GLY A 66 -8.00 -6.64 -13.19
N ASP A 67 -7.82 -5.48 -13.82
CA ASP A 67 -6.76 -4.55 -13.47
C ASP A 67 -7.05 -3.93 -12.10
N THR A 68 -6.15 -4.13 -11.13
CA THR A 68 -6.29 -3.63 -9.76
C THR A 68 -6.56 -2.13 -9.70
N ASN A 69 -5.97 -1.33 -10.62
CA ASN A 69 -6.20 0.11 -10.63
C ASN A 69 -7.65 0.46 -10.99
N LYS A 70 -8.21 -0.20 -12.02
CA LYS A 70 -9.62 -0.01 -12.41
C LYS A 70 -10.57 -0.50 -11.34
N LEU A 71 -10.22 -1.61 -10.67
CA LEU A 71 -10.99 -2.14 -9.56
C LEU A 71 -10.99 -1.18 -8.37
N PHE A 72 -9.83 -0.58 -8.05
CA PHE A 72 -9.73 0.42 -7.00
C PHE A 72 -10.58 1.66 -7.31
N GLU A 73 -10.47 2.22 -8.52
CA GLU A 73 -11.27 3.37 -8.95
C GLU A 73 -12.78 3.09 -8.91
N SER A 74 -13.20 1.91 -9.40
CA SER A 74 -14.61 1.50 -9.32
C SER A 74 -15.07 1.26 -7.88
N GLY A 75 -14.20 0.75 -7.02
CA GLY A 75 -14.49 0.53 -5.61
C GLY A 75 -14.65 1.84 -4.87
N TRP A 76 -13.78 2.82 -5.15
CA TRP A 76 -13.74 4.13 -4.50
C TRP A 76 -15.10 4.83 -4.45
N GLU A 77 -15.82 4.82 -5.57
CA GLU A 77 -17.14 5.46 -5.71
C GLU A 77 -18.32 4.58 -5.28
N GLN A 78 -18.09 3.30 -4.99
CA GLN A 78 -19.14 2.38 -4.61
C GLN A 78 -19.74 2.76 -3.26
N GLN A 79 -21.07 2.67 -3.13
CA GLN A 79 -21.73 2.85 -1.84
C GLN A 79 -21.41 1.72 -0.86
N VAL A 80 -21.29 2.07 0.41
CA VAL A 80 -21.08 1.15 1.54
C VAL A 80 -22.05 1.52 2.65
N GLN A 81 -22.69 0.50 3.23
CA GLN A 81 -23.51 0.66 4.42
C GLN A 81 -22.74 0.13 5.61
N TYR A 82 -22.62 0.93 6.66
CA TYR A 82 -21.82 0.58 7.84
C TYR A 82 -22.51 1.06 9.12
N ARG A 83 -22.08 0.52 10.26
CA ARG A 83 -22.40 1.06 11.58
C ARG A 83 -21.11 1.30 12.35
N ARG A 84 -20.97 2.50 12.89
CA ARG A 84 -19.88 2.85 13.79
C ARG A 84 -20.28 2.64 15.24
N TRP A 85 -19.34 2.16 16.01
CA TRP A 85 -19.43 1.99 17.45
C TRP A 85 -18.33 2.82 18.11
N THR A 86 -18.68 3.48 19.21
CA THR A 86 -17.74 4.22 20.04
C THR A 86 -18.08 3.98 21.51
N ASN A 87 -17.08 3.75 22.35
CA ASN A 87 -17.30 3.39 23.77
C ASN A 87 -18.27 2.21 23.94
N GLY A 88 -18.24 1.27 23.00
CA GLY A 88 -19.07 0.06 23.03
C GLY A 88 -20.54 0.26 22.64
N LYS A 89 -20.93 1.47 22.26
CA LYS A 89 -22.30 1.81 21.87
C LYS A 89 -22.36 2.24 20.40
N PRO A 90 -23.44 1.94 19.68
CA PRO A 90 -23.58 2.42 18.32
C PRO A 90 -23.69 3.95 18.33
N VAL A 91 -23.01 4.62 17.40
CA VAL A 91 -23.06 6.08 17.27
C VAL A 91 -24.46 6.54 16.80
N THR A 92 -25.11 5.71 15.99
CA THR A 92 -26.47 5.91 15.47
C THR A 92 -27.30 4.64 15.65
N ASP A 93 -28.61 4.79 15.85
CA ASP A 93 -29.53 3.65 16.00
C ASP A 93 -29.62 2.77 14.73
N TYR A 94 -29.36 3.38 13.56
CA TYR A 94 -29.44 2.72 12.25
C TYR A 94 -28.09 2.74 11.53
N PRO A 95 -27.81 1.75 10.65
CA PRO A 95 -26.65 1.80 9.77
C PRO A 95 -26.69 3.05 8.87
N GLN A 96 -25.52 3.62 8.62
CA GLN A 96 -25.33 4.81 7.80
C GLN A 96 -24.80 4.41 6.42
N TRP A 97 -25.08 5.24 5.43
CA TRP A 97 -24.52 5.11 4.07
C TRP A 97 -23.35 6.06 3.89
N THR A 98 -22.38 5.66 3.07
CA THR A 98 -21.31 6.52 2.56
C THR A 98 -20.71 5.89 1.28
N ARG A 99 -19.56 6.36 0.81
CA ARG A 99 -18.77 5.73 -0.26
C ARG A 99 -17.59 4.94 0.32
N GLN A 100 -17.16 3.87 -0.34
CA GLN A 100 -16.01 3.06 0.10
C GLN A 100 -14.74 3.91 0.25
N GLY A 101 -14.48 4.87 -0.66
CA GLY A 101 -13.33 5.75 -0.58
C GLY A 101 -13.33 6.62 0.68
N ARG A 102 -14.51 7.04 1.15
CA ARG A 102 -14.70 7.77 2.40
C ARG A 102 -14.45 6.90 3.63
N LEU A 103 -14.97 5.68 3.64
CA LEU A 103 -14.64 4.69 4.68
C LEU A 103 -13.13 4.39 4.70
N TYR A 104 -12.51 4.22 3.53
CA TYR A 104 -11.08 4.01 3.40
C TYR A 104 -10.28 5.18 4.00
N ARG A 105 -10.64 6.42 3.65
CA ARG A 105 -10.01 7.63 4.18
C ARG A 105 -10.21 7.78 5.68
N PHE A 106 -11.38 7.43 6.20
CA PHE A 106 -11.64 7.40 7.64
C PHE A 106 -10.68 6.44 8.37
N LEU A 107 -10.50 5.22 7.87
CA LEU A 107 -9.57 4.26 8.47
C LEU A 107 -8.12 4.76 8.41
N TRP A 108 -7.77 5.42 7.31
CA TRP A 108 -6.44 5.95 7.08
C TRP A 108 -6.15 7.17 7.99
N LEU A 109 -6.97 8.20 7.92
CA LEU A 109 -6.74 9.50 8.53
C LEU A 109 -7.30 9.61 9.96
N GLY A 110 -8.24 8.75 10.33
CA GLY A 110 -8.96 8.81 11.60
C GLY A 110 -9.97 9.96 11.72
N ASP A 111 -10.15 10.77 10.67
CA ASP A 111 -11.06 11.91 10.69
C ASP A 111 -12.51 11.47 10.44
N SER A 112 -13.37 11.67 11.45
CA SER A 112 -14.80 11.32 11.38
C SER A 112 -15.58 12.11 10.34
N ASN A 113 -15.06 13.26 9.90
CA ASN A 113 -15.69 14.07 8.86
C ASN A 113 -15.64 13.39 7.49
N GLU A 114 -14.69 12.47 7.27
CA GLU A 114 -14.59 11.66 6.05
C GLU A 114 -15.86 10.83 5.81
N LEU A 115 -16.58 10.46 6.87
CA LEU A 115 -17.77 9.62 6.78
C LEU A 115 -19.07 10.37 6.47
N GLN A 116 -19.05 11.72 6.46
CA GLN A 116 -20.24 12.53 6.18
C GLN A 116 -20.66 12.43 4.70
N ASP A 117 -21.91 12.75 4.39
CA ASP A 117 -22.44 12.69 3.02
C ASP A 117 -22.02 13.89 2.14
N GLU A 118 -21.77 15.06 2.74
CA GLU A 118 -21.48 16.32 2.05
C GLU A 118 -20.01 16.82 2.00
N PRO A 119 -18.94 16.08 2.37
CA PRO A 119 -17.60 16.60 2.16
C PRO A 119 -17.33 16.74 0.65
N PRO A 120 -16.52 17.74 0.25
CA PRO A 120 -16.18 17.96 -1.15
C PRO A 120 -15.66 16.67 -1.76
N GLU A 121 -16.05 16.43 -3.01
CA GLU A 121 -15.66 15.22 -3.74
C GLU A 121 -14.14 15.03 -3.70
N THR A 122 -13.71 13.94 -3.07
CA THR A 122 -12.29 13.63 -2.93
C THR A 122 -11.88 12.65 -4.02
N LEU A 123 -10.98 13.09 -4.89
CA LEU A 123 -10.35 12.20 -5.86
C LEU A 123 -9.62 11.05 -5.14
N PRO A 124 -9.57 9.85 -5.76
CA PRO A 124 -8.80 8.74 -5.22
C PRO A 124 -7.31 9.12 -5.10
N PRO A 125 -6.63 8.71 -4.02
CA PRO A 125 -5.19 8.85 -3.92
C PRO A 125 -4.48 8.10 -5.05
N LEU A 126 -3.32 8.62 -5.43
CA LEU A 126 -2.50 8.06 -6.49
C LEU A 126 -1.96 6.67 -6.12
N THR A 127 -2.01 5.78 -7.10
CA THR A 127 -1.50 4.41 -7.01
C THR A 127 -0.01 4.35 -7.37
N VAL A 128 0.61 3.17 -7.23
CA VAL A 128 1.96 2.90 -7.79
C VAL A 128 2.02 3.14 -9.29
N GLY A 129 0.94 2.86 -10.02
CA GLY A 129 0.86 3.09 -11.46
C GLY A 129 1.09 4.57 -11.80
N ASP A 130 0.45 5.45 -11.05
CA ASP A 130 0.53 6.90 -11.23
C ASP A 130 1.91 7.45 -10.89
N LEU A 131 2.53 6.93 -9.82
CA LEU A 131 3.92 7.25 -9.46
C LEU A 131 4.91 6.90 -10.58
N ARG A 132 4.69 5.78 -11.29
CA ARG A 132 5.56 5.37 -12.39
C ARG A 132 5.40 6.23 -13.64
N LEU A 133 4.22 6.80 -13.86
CA LEU A 133 3.94 7.68 -15.01
C LEU A 133 4.53 9.08 -14.80
N LYS A 134 4.56 9.58 -13.57
CA LYS A 134 5.16 10.87 -13.19
C LYS A 134 6.69 10.79 -13.07
N ARG A 135 7.36 10.36 -14.14
CA ARG A 135 8.83 10.14 -14.33
C ARG A 135 9.75 11.35 -14.06
N ASN A 136 9.28 12.44 -13.47
CA ASN A 136 10.11 13.61 -13.17
C ASN A 136 10.83 13.39 -11.84
N HIS A 137 11.93 12.63 -11.95
CA HIS A 137 12.75 12.00 -10.92
C HIS A 137 13.62 12.94 -10.04
N SER A 138 13.31 14.24 -9.90
CA SER A 138 14.13 15.08 -9.01
C SER A 138 13.98 14.66 -7.54
N ARG A 139 12.76 14.39 -7.08
CA ARG A 139 12.51 14.13 -5.65
C ARG A 139 12.87 12.75 -5.14
N TYR A 140 13.02 11.75 -6.01
CA TYR A 140 13.60 10.48 -5.60
C TYR A 140 15.03 10.68 -5.08
N SER A 141 15.77 11.63 -5.68
CA SER A 141 17.13 11.93 -5.27
C SER A 141 17.22 12.63 -3.91
N ASP A 142 16.35 13.59 -3.65
CA ASP A 142 16.36 14.38 -2.39
C ASP A 142 16.16 13.51 -1.14
N VAL A 143 15.33 12.46 -1.24
CA VAL A 143 14.98 11.56 -0.14
C VAL A 143 16.14 10.65 0.25
N VAL A 144 16.92 10.19 -0.72
CA VAL A 144 18.00 9.21 -0.47
C VAL A 144 19.31 9.90 -0.09
N ILE A 145 19.55 11.13 -0.56
CA ILE A 145 20.80 11.88 -0.33
C ILE A 145 21.01 12.23 1.15
N SER A 146 19.94 12.39 1.93
CA SER A 146 20.03 12.75 3.35
C SER A 146 20.48 11.61 4.29
N GLY A 147 20.52 10.35 3.79
CA GLY A 147 20.71 9.17 4.64
C GLY A 147 22.14 8.60 4.71
N SER A 148 23.01 8.86 3.73
CA SER A 148 24.44 8.47 3.81
C SER A 148 25.23 9.01 2.63
N ALA A 149 26.21 9.87 2.90
CA ALA A 149 27.29 10.15 1.97
C ALA A 149 28.10 8.85 1.78
N ARG A 150 27.88 8.14 0.67
CA ARG A 150 28.65 6.92 0.36
C ARG A 150 30.03 7.30 -0.15
N SER A 151 31.06 6.86 0.54
CA SER A 151 32.43 6.81 0.01
C SER A 151 32.62 5.48 -0.72
N GLY A 152 32.44 5.43 -2.05
CA GLY A 152 32.66 4.21 -2.83
C GLY A 152 31.94 4.16 -4.17
N THR A 153 32.03 3.01 -4.86
CA THR A 153 31.41 2.74 -6.17
C THR A 153 29.96 2.23 -6.09
N GLY A 154 29.40 2.12 -4.89
CA GLY A 154 28.04 1.62 -4.66
C GLY A 154 26.96 2.50 -5.29
N CYS A 155 25.80 1.92 -5.58
CA CYS A 155 24.64 2.62 -6.14
C CYS A 155 23.35 2.33 -5.36
N THR A 156 22.36 3.22 -5.48
CA THR A 156 21.05 3.06 -4.85
C THR A 156 19.99 2.92 -5.93
N PHE A 157 19.11 1.94 -5.78
CA PHE A 157 17.93 1.77 -6.63
C PHE A 157 16.68 1.91 -5.77
N ALA A 158 15.67 2.61 -6.26
CA ALA A 158 14.39 2.70 -5.59
C ALA A 158 13.24 2.35 -6.53
N ALA A 159 12.23 1.67 -5.97
CA ALA A 159 11.03 1.26 -6.68
C ALA A 159 9.79 1.54 -5.85
N ALA A 160 8.79 2.18 -6.46
CA ALA A 160 7.47 2.30 -5.85
C ALA A 160 6.79 0.92 -5.82
N ILE A 161 6.28 0.58 -4.64
CA ILE A 161 5.56 -0.65 -4.35
C ILE A 161 4.23 -0.36 -3.67
N ASP A 162 3.30 -1.29 -3.79
CA ASP A 162 2.05 -1.30 -3.04
C ASP A 162 2.08 -2.50 -2.10
N LEU A 163 1.94 -2.26 -0.80
CA LEU A 163 1.91 -3.31 0.22
C LEU A 163 0.68 -4.22 0.09
N THR A 164 -0.31 -3.85 -0.72
CA THR A 164 -1.45 -4.70 -1.02
C THR A 164 -1.23 -5.62 -2.23
N SER A 165 -0.16 -5.39 -2.99
CA SER A 165 0.12 -6.10 -4.24
C SER A 165 1.17 -7.20 -4.04
N ASP A 166 0.75 -8.46 -4.11
CA ASP A 166 1.65 -9.62 -4.08
C ASP A 166 2.74 -9.54 -5.15
N ARG A 167 2.39 -9.00 -6.32
CA ARG A 167 3.35 -8.76 -7.41
C ARG A 167 4.43 -7.77 -7.00
N SER A 168 4.06 -6.70 -6.31
CA SER A 168 5.02 -5.67 -5.85
C SER A 168 5.90 -6.20 -4.72
N LEU A 169 5.31 -6.86 -3.72
CA LEU A 169 6.05 -7.52 -2.64
C LEU A 169 6.99 -8.62 -3.17
N GLY A 170 6.54 -9.39 -4.16
CA GLY A 170 7.36 -10.39 -4.85
C GLY A 170 8.57 -9.78 -5.56
N LYS A 171 8.47 -8.56 -6.12
CA LYS A 171 9.63 -7.85 -6.70
C LYS A 171 10.67 -7.54 -5.63
N VAL A 172 10.25 -7.02 -4.48
CA VAL A 172 11.16 -6.70 -3.36
C VAL A 172 11.91 -7.96 -2.95
N ARG A 173 11.17 -9.05 -2.66
CA ARG A 173 11.75 -10.33 -2.28
C ARG A 173 12.73 -10.87 -3.34
N ASN A 174 12.39 -10.77 -4.62
CA ASN A 174 13.27 -11.24 -5.68
C ASN A 174 14.57 -10.43 -5.77
N ILE A 175 14.50 -9.11 -5.59
CA ILE A 175 15.70 -8.25 -5.58
C ILE A 175 16.57 -8.60 -4.38
N GLU A 176 15.97 -8.74 -3.19
CA GLU A 176 16.71 -9.12 -1.98
C GLU A 176 17.39 -10.49 -2.11
N LEU A 177 16.71 -11.46 -2.73
CA LEU A 177 17.27 -12.79 -2.96
C LEU A 177 18.40 -12.77 -3.99
N ALA A 178 18.21 -12.06 -5.11
CA ALA A 178 19.22 -11.98 -6.17
C ALA A 178 20.45 -11.17 -5.74
N GLY A 179 20.24 -10.11 -4.95
CA GLY A 179 21.29 -9.21 -4.46
C GLY A 179 21.85 -9.58 -3.09
N LYS A 180 21.60 -10.78 -2.56
CA LYS A 180 21.91 -11.15 -1.16
C LYS A 180 23.35 -10.85 -0.73
N LEU A 181 24.32 -10.97 -1.63
CA LEU A 181 25.74 -10.71 -1.36
C LEU A 181 26.16 -9.26 -1.70
N ASP A 182 25.34 -8.56 -2.48
CA ASP A 182 25.67 -7.26 -3.04
C ASP A 182 24.85 -6.13 -2.42
N LEU A 183 23.82 -6.44 -1.64
CA LEU A 183 23.04 -5.47 -0.86
C LEU A 183 23.72 -5.20 0.48
N GLU A 184 23.80 -3.93 0.87
CA GLU A 184 24.24 -3.53 2.22
C GLU A 184 23.32 -4.09 3.30
N GLU A 185 22.02 -4.05 3.03
CA GLU A 185 20.95 -4.41 3.96
C GLU A 185 19.67 -4.78 3.19
N ARG A 186 18.64 -5.19 3.94
CA ARG A 186 17.29 -5.37 3.38
C ARG A 186 16.73 -4.07 2.84
N ALA A 187 15.73 -4.15 1.99
CA ALA A 187 15.10 -2.97 1.43
C ALA A 187 14.57 -2.06 2.54
N ILE A 188 14.93 -0.77 2.49
CA ILE A 188 14.33 0.24 3.36
C ILE A 188 12.99 0.64 2.77
N MET A 189 11.96 0.60 3.60
CA MET A 189 10.58 0.88 3.22
C MET A 189 10.19 2.27 3.69
N ILE A 190 9.95 3.18 2.76
CA ILE A 190 9.60 4.58 3.07
C ILE A 190 8.19 4.88 2.57
N GLU A 191 7.31 5.38 3.43
CA GLU A 191 5.94 5.73 3.03
C GLU A 191 5.94 6.87 2.03
N ALA A 192 5.19 6.73 0.92
CA ALA A 192 5.19 7.75 -0.11
C ALA A 192 4.73 9.12 0.42
N ASN A 193 3.72 9.16 1.29
CA ASN A 193 3.23 10.42 1.86
C ASN A 193 4.26 11.15 2.73
N THR A 194 5.31 10.48 3.23
CA THR A 194 6.42 11.14 3.95
C THR A 194 7.42 11.83 3.01
N LEU A 195 7.44 11.45 1.73
CA LEU A 195 8.34 12.02 0.72
C LEU A 195 7.77 13.26 0.04
N TRP A 196 6.45 13.43 0.10
CA TRP A 196 5.70 14.57 -0.42
C TRP A 196 4.82 15.18 0.69
N PRO A 197 5.43 15.69 1.77
CA PRO A 197 4.68 16.19 2.93
C PRO A 197 3.79 17.40 2.60
N GLU A 198 4.08 18.12 1.51
CA GLU A 198 3.27 19.24 1.05
C GLU A 198 1.99 18.82 0.31
N GLU A 199 1.84 17.52 0.01
CA GLU A 199 0.65 16.94 -0.61
C GLU A 199 0.14 15.77 0.25
N PRO A 200 -0.26 16.01 1.51
CA PRO A 200 -0.74 14.96 2.39
C PRO A 200 -1.97 14.31 1.79
N GLY A 201 -2.02 12.98 1.84
CA GLY A 201 -3.17 12.26 1.28
C GLY A 201 -3.06 11.97 -0.22
N LYS A 202 -2.02 12.46 -0.91
CA LYS A 202 -1.91 12.34 -2.36
C LYS A 202 -1.66 10.91 -2.84
N PHE A 203 -0.96 10.09 -2.06
CA PHE A 203 -0.67 8.70 -2.42
C PHE A 203 -1.42 7.76 -1.49
N LEU A 204 -1.79 6.58 -1.98
CA LEU A 204 -2.41 5.58 -1.11
C LEU A 204 -1.50 5.27 0.10
N PRO A 205 -2.07 5.05 1.30
CA PRO A 205 -1.29 4.73 2.50
C PRO A 205 -0.51 3.43 2.37
N THR A 206 -0.88 2.55 1.44
CA THR A 206 -0.19 1.29 1.19
C THR A 206 0.97 1.44 0.21
N VAL A 207 1.15 2.62 -0.38
CA VAL A 207 2.21 2.90 -1.35
C VAL A 207 3.47 3.32 -0.62
N GLN A 208 4.54 2.58 -0.88
CA GLN A 208 5.85 2.81 -0.29
C GLN A 208 6.93 2.83 -1.38
N LEU A 209 8.04 3.48 -1.07
CA LEU A 209 9.27 3.41 -1.81
C LEU A 209 10.17 2.35 -1.17
N ALA A 210 10.45 1.27 -1.90
CA ALA A 210 11.47 0.30 -1.52
C ALA A 210 12.83 0.78 -2.03
N VAL A 211 13.76 1.04 -1.12
CA VAL A 211 15.11 1.54 -1.41
C VAL A 211 16.13 0.43 -1.18
N PHE A 212 16.93 0.14 -2.21
CA PHE A 212 17.93 -0.92 -2.25
C PHE A 212 19.32 -0.30 -2.42
N ARG A 213 20.21 -0.53 -1.45
CA ARG A 213 21.59 -0.03 -1.46
C ARG A 213 22.53 -1.15 -1.88
N PHE A 214 23.11 -1.04 -3.08
CA PHE A 214 24.04 -2.02 -3.63
C PHE A 214 25.50 -1.60 -3.38
N ASN A 215 26.33 -2.52 -2.92
CA ASN A 215 27.80 -2.39 -2.75
C ASN A 215 28.57 -2.53 -4.06
N VAL A 216 27.87 -2.58 -5.19
CA VAL A 216 28.42 -2.71 -6.53
C VAL A 216 28.01 -1.51 -7.38
N ASP A 217 28.73 -1.34 -8.49
CA ASP A 217 28.43 -0.29 -9.45
C ASP A 217 27.05 -0.49 -10.10
N ARG A 218 26.59 0.56 -10.79
CA ARG A 218 25.29 0.58 -11.47
C ARG A 218 25.15 -0.53 -12.54
N LYS A 219 26.24 -0.94 -13.18
CA LYS A 219 26.22 -1.96 -14.24
C LYS A 219 25.98 -3.34 -13.63
N ALA A 220 26.71 -3.68 -12.59
CA ALA A 220 26.53 -4.91 -11.82
C ALA A 220 25.13 -4.97 -11.17
N ALA A 221 24.70 -3.88 -10.52
CA ALA A 221 23.36 -3.79 -9.94
C ALA A 221 22.26 -3.97 -11.00
N THR A 222 22.44 -3.42 -12.21
CA THR A 222 21.50 -3.63 -13.32
C THR A 222 21.38 -5.10 -13.72
N ALA A 223 22.48 -5.86 -13.70
CA ALA A 223 22.45 -7.30 -13.98
C ALA A 223 21.65 -8.07 -12.91
N ILE A 224 21.84 -7.73 -11.63
CA ILE A 224 21.08 -8.29 -10.50
C ILE A 224 19.59 -7.97 -10.65
N LEU A 225 19.25 -6.71 -10.92
CA LEU A 225 17.86 -6.27 -11.12
C LEU A 225 17.22 -6.99 -12.32
N LYS A 226 17.97 -7.20 -13.41
CA LYS A 226 17.49 -7.97 -14.57
C LYS A 226 17.16 -9.40 -14.14
N GLN A 227 18.05 -10.08 -13.43
CA GLN A 227 17.80 -11.44 -12.94
C GLN A 227 16.58 -11.52 -12.01
N ALA A 228 16.40 -10.54 -11.12
CA ALA A 228 15.31 -10.52 -10.15
C ALA A 228 13.94 -10.22 -10.76
N LEU A 229 13.89 -9.31 -11.75
CA LEU A 229 12.66 -8.67 -12.20
C LEU A 229 12.22 -9.09 -13.60
N TYR A 230 13.13 -9.64 -14.41
CA TYR A 230 12.83 -10.06 -15.76
C TYR A 230 12.51 -11.55 -15.81
N LYS A 231 11.28 -11.87 -16.21
CA LYS A 231 10.87 -13.23 -16.59
C LYS A 231 10.60 -13.23 -18.09
N PRO A 232 11.53 -13.71 -18.94
CA PRO A 232 11.29 -13.76 -20.37
C PRO A 232 10.09 -14.65 -20.66
N SER A 233 9.20 -14.18 -21.54
CA SER A 233 8.17 -15.04 -22.12
C SER A 233 8.83 -16.08 -23.02
N PRO A 234 8.29 -17.31 -23.12
CA PRO A 234 8.77 -18.30 -24.09
C PRO A 234 8.85 -17.68 -25.49
N GLY A 235 10.04 -17.70 -26.10
CA GLY A 235 10.28 -17.13 -27.44
C GLY A 235 10.70 -15.65 -27.50
N SER A 236 10.78 -14.94 -26.37
CA SER A 236 11.30 -13.56 -26.36
C SER A 236 12.83 -13.53 -26.27
N GLN A 237 13.52 -12.78 -27.14
CA GLN A 237 14.99 -12.71 -27.20
C GLN A 237 15.67 -11.92 -26.06
N GLY A 238 15.04 -11.68 -24.91
CA GLY A 238 15.73 -11.18 -23.71
C GLY A 238 16.22 -9.71 -23.73
N GLU A 239 15.99 -8.96 -24.81
CA GLU A 239 16.49 -7.58 -24.99
C GLU A 239 15.56 -6.48 -24.46
N GLY A 240 14.39 -6.83 -23.92
CA GLY A 240 13.37 -5.85 -23.50
C GLY A 240 13.51 -5.26 -22.10
N PHE A 241 14.49 -5.67 -21.28
CA PHE A 241 14.56 -5.23 -19.89
C PHE A 241 14.98 -3.76 -19.77
N ARG A 242 14.14 -2.95 -19.12
CA ARG A 242 14.41 -1.53 -18.85
C ARG A 242 14.27 -1.26 -17.36
N VAL A 243 15.38 -0.92 -16.68
CA VAL A 243 15.37 -0.57 -15.24
C VAL A 243 14.32 0.49 -14.92
N ALA A 244 14.21 1.52 -15.78
CA ALA A 244 13.24 2.61 -15.67
C ALA A 244 11.76 2.19 -15.69
N ALA A 245 11.44 0.96 -16.08
CA ALA A 245 10.07 0.42 -16.00
C ALA A 245 9.76 -0.15 -14.60
N HIS A 246 10.78 -0.36 -13.78
CA HIS A 246 10.67 -0.96 -12.45
C HIS A 246 10.96 0.01 -11.31
N GLY A 247 11.78 1.03 -11.58
CA GLY A 247 12.20 2.03 -10.60
C GLY A 247 13.30 2.92 -11.20
N ALA A 248 14.10 3.56 -10.36
CA ALA A 248 15.22 4.37 -10.81
C ALA A 248 16.45 4.17 -9.92
N PHE A 249 17.63 4.33 -10.53
CA PHE A 249 18.84 4.58 -9.77
C PHE A 249 18.83 6.02 -9.28
N ILE A 250 19.30 6.19 -8.05
CA ILE A 250 19.41 7.46 -7.34
C ILE A 250 20.87 7.71 -7.02
#